data_AF-A0A3R7I2I3-F1
#
_entry.id   AF-A0A3R7I2I3-F1
#
_cell.length_a   1.000
_cell.length_b   1.000
_cell.length_c   1.000
_cell.angle_alpha   90.00
_cell.angle_beta   90.00
_cell.angle_gamma   90.00
#
_symmetry.space_group_name_H-M   'P 1'
#
loop_
_entity.id
_entity.type
_entity.pdbx_description
1 polymer ?
#
loop_
_entity_poly.entity_id
_entity_poly.type
_entity_poly.pdbx_seq_one_letter_code
_entity_poly.pdbx_strand_id
1 'polypeptide(L)' 'MEVSGNTTTTELIIQNKSTRVLVGGSPTYRCDYCGQVISEQMRYRGLTIRDSGGEITEHFFCEEECMTSQYPNI' A
#
# COMPACT_ATOMS: atom_id res chain seq x y z
N MET A 1 21.08 -26.10 -19.23
CA MET A 1 19.62 -26.06 -19.00
C MET A 1 19.35 -24.72 -18.34
N GLU A 2 18.88 -23.76 -19.13
CA GLU A 2 18.58 -22.42 -18.62
C GLU A 2 17.17 -22.46 -18.05
N VAL A 3 17.04 -22.34 -16.72
CA VAL A 3 15.74 -22.22 -16.08
C VAL A 3 15.23 -20.82 -16.41
N SER A 4 14.39 -20.74 -17.45
CA SER A 4 13.65 -19.53 -17.76
C SER A 4 12.57 -19.40 -16.69
N GLY A 5 12.96 -18.81 -15.56
CA GLY A 5 12.02 -18.36 -14.54
C GLY A 5 11.22 -17.23 -15.16
N ASN A 6 10.08 -17.56 -15.76
CA ASN A 6 9.07 -16.58 -16.13
C ASN A 6 8.48 -16.06 -14.82
N THR A 7 9.18 -15.12 -14.19
CA THR A 7 8.61 -14.30 -13.13
C THR A 7 7.60 -13.43 -13.84
N THR A 8 6.34 -13.87 -13.86
CA THR A 8 5.22 -13.02 -14.23
C THR A 8 5.29 -11.85 -13.27
N THR A 9 5.88 -10.73 -13.70
CA THR A 9 5.76 -9.46 -13.00
C THR A 9 4.28 -9.16 -13.00
N THR A 10 3.59 -9.54 -11.94
CA THR A 10 2.19 -9.22 -11.75
C THR A 10 2.13 -7.70 -11.84
N GLU A 11 1.60 -7.19 -12.94
CA GLU A 11 1.49 -5.76 -13.17
C GLU A 11 0.57 -5.21 -12.08
N LEU A 12 1.14 -4.46 -11.12
CA LEU A 12 0.39 -3.84 -10.05
C LEU A 12 -0.31 -2.62 -10.64
N ILE A 13 -1.63 -2.70 -10.83
CA ILE A 13 -2.40 -1.61 -11.41
C ILE A 13 -2.87 -0.71 -10.27
N ILE A 14 -2.23 0.43 -10.09
CA ILE A 14 -2.66 1.44 -9.12
C ILE A 14 -4.02 1.99 -9.55
N GLN A 15 -5.03 1.80 -8.70
CA GLN A 15 -6.36 2.36 -8.91
C GLN A 15 -6.49 3.74 -8.28
N ASN A 16 -5.89 3.95 -7.11
CA ASN A 16 -6.02 5.20 -6.37
C ASN A 16 -4.82 5.47 -5.47
N LYS A 17 -4.43 6.74 -5.38
CA LYS A 17 -3.56 7.28 -4.34
C LYS A 17 -4.31 8.38 -3.61
N SER A 18 -4.29 8.36 -2.28
CA SER A 18 -4.98 9.34 -1.47
C SER A 18 -4.18 9.73 -0.23
N THR A 19 -4.44 10.95 0.25
CA THR A 19 -3.97 11.42 1.57
C THR A 19 -5.19 11.53 2.47
N ARG A 20 -5.16 10.84 3.61
CA ARG A 20 -6.29 10.72 4.53
C ARG A 20 -5.88 11.17 5.92
N VAL A 21 -6.87 11.55 6.73
CA VAL A 21 -6.70 11.84 8.16
C VAL A 21 -7.69 11.00 8.92
N LEU A 22 -7.25 10.36 10.00
CA LEU A 22 -8.16 9.62 10.86
C LEU A 22 -8.90 10.62 11.77
N VAL A 23 -10.19 10.86 11.55
CA VAL A 23 -11.00 11.87 12.26
C VAL A 23 -11.77 11.27 13.46
N GLY A 24 -11.24 10.20 14.04
CA GLY A 24 -11.83 9.50 15.18
C GLY A 24 -12.09 8.02 14.89
N GLY A 25 -11.94 7.20 15.94
CA GLY A 25 -12.16 5.75 15.87
C GLY A 25 -10.93 4.99 16.37
N SER A 26 -11.16 3.81 16.95
CA SER A 26 -10.10 2.91 17.41
C SER A 26 -9.32 2.34 16.21
N PRO A 27 -8.06 2.71 15.95
CA PRO A 27 -7.39 2.20 14.77
C PRO A 27 -6.57 0.97 15.13
N THR A 28 -7.02 -0.18 14.64
CA THR A 28 -6.12 -1.26 14.27
C THR A 28 -5.39 -0.97 12.95
N TYR A 29 -5.54 0.23 12.37
CA TYR A 29 -4.78 0.65 11.20
C TYR A 29 -3.30 0.73 11.56
N ARG A 30 -2.53 -0.13 10.91
CA ARG A 30 -1.08 -0.16 10.99
C ARG A 30 -0.54 0.18 9.63
N CYS A 31 0.60 0.87 9.61
CA CYS A 31 1.36 1.05 8.40
C CYS A 31 1.74 -0.33 7.85
N ASP A 32 1.37 -0.64 6.62
CA ASP A 32 1.66 -1.93 5.98
C ASP A 32 3.16 -2.16 5.76
N TYR A 33 3.97 -1.09 5.79
CA TYR A 33 5.43 -1.17 5.70
C TYR A 33 6.11 -1.33 7.06
N CYS A 34 5.93 -0.38 7.99
CA CYS A 34 6.69 -0.33 9.24
C CYS A 34 5.92 -0.85 10.47
N GLY A 35 4.63 -1.19 10.33
CA GLY A 35 3.80 -1.73 11.40
C GLY A 35 3.37 -0.72 12.48
N GLN A 36 3.81 0.53 12.38
CA GLN A 36 3.43 1.61 13.30
C GLN A 36 1.92 1.85 13.26
N VAL A 37 1.35 2.12 14.43
CA VAL A 37 -0.09 2.42 14.56
C VAL A 37 -0.38 3.81 13.99
N ILE A 38 -1.32 3.88 13.05
CA ILE A 38 -1.82 5.14 12.50
C ILE A 38 -2.86 5.67 13.49
N SER A 39 -2.46 6.70 14.23
CA SER A 39 -3.27 7.27 15.32
C SER A 39 -4.28 8.30 14.83
N GLU A 40 -5.23 8.66 15.71
CA GLU A 40 -6.17 9.74 15.41
C GLU A 40 -5.43 11.04 15.06
N GLN A 41 -6.01 11.82 14.16
CA GLN A 41 -5.50 13.09 13.64
C GLN A 41 -4.17 12.97 12.87
N MET A 42 -3.62 11.76 12.72
CA MET A 42 -2.46 11.51 11.87
C MET A 42 -2.87 11.51 10.40
N ARG A 43 -2.09 12.20 9.57
CA ARG A 43 -2.15 12.08 8.11
C ARG A 43 -1.49 10.76 7.71
N TYR A 44 -2.13 10.01 6.83
CA TYR A 44 -1.57 8.77 6.25
C TYR A 44 -1.89 8.72 4.76
N ARG A 45 -1.14 7.88 4.03
CA ARG A 45 -1.38 7.62 2.60
C ARG A 45 -2.18 6.33 2.44
N GLY A 46 -3.16 6.36 1.55
CA GLY A 46 -3.90 5.17 1.11
C GLY A 46 -3.55 4.86 -0.33
N LEU A 47 -3.24 3.60 -0.61
CA LEU A 47 -2.95 3.07 -1.94
C LEU A 47 -3.90 1.92 -2.26
N THR A 48 -4.68 2.06 -3.31
CA THR A 48 -5.55 0.98 -3.79
C THR A 48 -4.91 0.35 -5.02
N ILE A 49 -4.69 -0.96 -4.97
CA ILE A 49 -4.08 -1.74 -6.05
C ILE A 49 -5.09 -2.76 -6.52
N ARG A 50 -5.17 -2.94 -7.85
CA ARG A 50 -5.81 -4.10 -8.45
C ARG A 50 -4.74 -5.05 -8.97
N ASP A 51 -4.79 -6.31 -8.57
CA ASP A 51 -3.88 -7.34 -9.09
C ASP A 51 -4.33 -7.83 -10.47
N SER A 52 -3.52 -8.70 -11.09
CA SER A 52 -3.85 -9.27 -12.41
C SER A 52 -5.08 -10.18 -12.40
N GLY A 53 -5.47 -10.70 -11.23
CA GLY A 53 -6.70 -11.48 -11.04
C GLY A 53 -7.95 -10.61 -10.92
N GLY A 54 -7.78 -9.29 -10.76
CA GLY A 54 -8.85 -8.33 -10.56
C GLY A 54 -9.17 -8.06 -9.10
N GLU A 55 -8.47 -8.69 -8.16
CA GLU A 55 -8.65 -8.45 -6.72
C GLU A 55 -8.18 -7.05 -6.36
N ILE A 56 -8.95 -6.37 -5.51
CA ILE A 56 -8.68 -5.01 -5.09
C ILE A 56 -8.23 -5.03 -3.63
N THR A 57 -7.01 -4.57 -3.39
CA THR A 57 -6.44 -4.46 -2.05
C THR A 57 -6.17 -2.98 -1.73
N GLU A 58 -6.45 -2.60 -0.49
CA GLU A 58 -6.12 -1.27 0.03
C GLU A 58 -4.97 -1.39 1.04
N HIS A 59 -3.97 -0.52 0.88
CA HIS A 59 -2.79 -0.41 1.72
C HIS A 59 -2.71 0.98 2.38
N PHE A 60 -2.18 1.03 3.59
CA PHE A 60 -2.07 2.21 4.42
C PHE A 60 -0.63 2.46 4.84
N PHE A 61 -0.18 3.70 4.69
CA PHE A 61 1.19 4.11 5.01
C PHE A 61 1.19 5.33 5.91
N CYS A 62 1.92 5.27 7.03
CA CYS A 62 2.07 6.43 7.92
C CYS A 62 2.76 7.60 7.22
N GLU A 63 3.70 7.31 6.31
CA GLU A 63 4.49 8.30 5.59
C GLU A 63 4.64 7.93 4.11
N GLU A 64 5.01 8.92 3.30
CA GLU A 64 5.26 8.71 1.87
C GLU A 64 6.47 7.81 1.62
N GLU A 65 7.51 7.91 2.46
CA GLU A 65 8.69 7.05 2.40
C GLU A 65 8.34 5.57 2.60
N CYS A 66 7.38 5.28 3.47
CA CYS A 66 6.88 3.92 3.68
C CYS A 66 6.19 3.38 2.42
N MET A 67 5.39 4.23 1.77
CA MET A 67 4.69 3.88 0.54
C MET A 67 5.68 3.64 -0.61
N THR A 68 6.65 4.53 -0.82
CA THR A 68 7.64 4.41 -1.90
C THR A 68 8.69 3.32 -1.62
N SER A 69 8.95 2.99 -0.36
CA SER A 69 9.81 1.85 -0.01
C SER A 69 9.15 0.51 -0.38
N GLN A 70 7.85 0.37 -0.14
CA GLN A 70 7.12 -0.85 -0.53
C GLN A 70 6.81 -0.89 -2.03
N TYR A 71 6.52 0.28 -2.60
CA TYR A 71 6.21 0.45 -4.02
C TYR A 71 7.14 1.52 -4.61
N PRO A 72 8.34 1.16 -5.09
CA PRO A 72 9.30 2.15 -5.60
C PRO A 72 8.95 2.71 -6.97
N ASN A 73 8.07 2.03 -7.72
CA ASN A 73 7.75 2.35 -9.11
C ASN A 73 6.37 3.03 -9.26
N ILE A 74 5.81 3.58 -8.18
CA ILE A 74 4.50 4.24 -8.22
C ILE A 74 4.60 5.75 -8.25
#